data_AF-A0A967U3N9-F1
#
_entry.id   AF-A0A967U3N9-F1
#
_cell.length_a   1.000
_cell.length_b   1.000
_cell.length_c   1.000
_cell.angle_alpha   90.00
_cell.angle_beta   90.00
_cell.angle_gamma   90.00
#
_symmetry.space_group_name_H-M   'P 1'
#
loop_
_entity.id
_entity.type
_entity.pdbx_description
1 polymer ?
#
loop_
_entity_poly.entity_id
_entity_poly.type
_entity_poly.pdbx_seq_one_letter_code
_entity_poly.pdbx_strand_id
1 'polypeptide(L)' 'FRGQIIWNKRNFFGGGRDLEISGKFSFLTQRLGAKLVQPYLFGRDMDFVSTLATERDDFPSYTS' A
#
# COMPACT_ATOMS: atom_id res chain seq x y z
N PHE A 1 -20.41 1.09 6.31
CA PHE A 1 -19.98 0.46 5.04
C PHE A 1 -18.46 0.25 5.08
N ARG A 2 -17.96 -0.84 4.49
CA ARG A 2 -16.52 -1.16 4.39
C ARG A 2 -16.21 -1.41 2.92
N GLY A 3 -15.33 -0.60 2.34
CA GLY A 3 -14.87 -0.72 0.96
C GLY A 3 -13.36 -0.93 0.92
N GLN A 4 -12.91 -1.76 -0.02
CA GLN A 4 -11.49 -1.97 -0.29
C GLN A 4 -11.27 -1.98 -1.79
N ILE A 5 -10.22 -1.28 -2.23
CA ILE A 5 -9.73 -1.24 -3.60
C ILE A 5 -8.26 -1.66 -3.54
N ILE A 6 -7.89 -2.62 -4.37
CA ILE A 6 -6.49 -3.02 -4.56
C ILE A 6 -6.24 -3.02 -6.06
N TRP A 7 -5.19 -2.34 -6.47
CA TRP A 7 -4.66 -2.34 -7.81
C TRP A 7 -3.23 -2.87 -7.76
N ASN A 8 -2.98 -3.97 -8.45
CA ASN A 8 -1.65 -4.56 -8.53
C ASN A 8 -1.20 -4.58 -9.98
N LYS A 9 0.00 -4.07 -10.23
CA LYS A 9 0.70 -4.10 -11.50
C LYS A 9 1.99 -4.89 -11.35
N ARG A 10 1.98 -6.09 -11.92
CA ARG A 10 3.17 -6.93 -12.02
C ARG A 10 4.07 -6.51 -13.17
N ASN A 11 5.38 -6.73 -13.00
CA ASN A 11 6.40 -6.41 -13.99
C ASN A 11 6.35 -4.95 -14.48
N PHE A 12 6.19 -4.03 -13.54
CA PHE A 12 6.22 -2.59 -13.75
C PHE A 12 7.56 -2.17 -14.38
N PHE A 13 7.49 -1.50 -15.53
CA PHE A 13 8.64 -1.14 -16.37
C PHE A 13 9.53 -2.32 -16.81
N GLY A 14 9.00 -3.54 -16.91
CA GLY A 14 9.70 -4.68 -17.52
C GLY A 14 10.91 -5.22 -16.73
N GLY A 15 11.14 -4.73 -15.50
CA GLY A 15 12.28 -5.11 -14.65
C GLY A 15 11.94 -6.09 -13.52
N GLY A 16 10.82 -6.81 -13.62
CA GLY A 16 10.34 -7.70 -12.55
C GLY A 16 9.80 -6.99 -11.31
N ARG A 17 9.66 -5.66 -11.36
CA ARG A 17 9.17 -4.84 -10.26
C ARG A 17 7.67 -4.98 -10.10
N ASP A 18 7.18 -5.08 -8.88
CA ASP A 18 5.75 -5.16 -8.61
C ASP A 18 5.29 -3.90 -7.87
N LEU A 19 4.28 -3.24 -8.41
CA LEU A 19 3.66 -2.05 -7.82
C LEU A 19 2.24 -2.39 -7.39
N GLU A 20 1.92 -2.15 -6.13
CA GLU A 20 0.60 -2.34 -5.55
C GLU A 20 0.12 -1.04 -4.92
N ILE A 21 -1.09 -0.62 -5.26
CA ILE A 21 -1.78 0.50 -4.65
C ILE A 21 -3.04 -0.05 -3.99
N SER A 22 -3.25 0.26 -2.73
CA SER A 22 -4.41 -0.19 -1.95
C SER A 22 -5.09 1.00 -1.28
N GLY A 23 -6.42 0.93 -1.22
CA GLY A 23 -7.25 1.87 -0.50
C GLY A 23 -8.29 1.10 0.30
N LYS A 24 -8.38 1.36 1.59
CA LYS A 24 -9.36 0.76 2.49
C LYS A 24 -10.12 1.88 3.16
N PHE A 25 -11.43 1.88 2.98
CA PHE A 25 -12.32 2.91 3.53
C PHE A 25 -13.36 2.22 4.41
N SER A 26 -13.35 2.55 5.69
CA SER A 26 -14.33 2.14 6.67
C SER A 26 -14.86 3.35 7.42
N PHE A 27 -15.94 3.15 8.18
CA PHE A 27 -16.57 4.19 8.98
C PHE A 27 -15.67 4.74 10.10
N LEU A 28 -14.67 3.96 10.52
CA LEU A 28 -13.68 4.38 11.52
C LEU A 28 -12.31 4.66 10.90
N THR A 29 -11.91 3.89 9.90
CA THR A 29 -10.52 3.87 9.41
C THR A 29 -10.48 4.07 7.91
N GLN A 30 -9.68 5.03 7.47
CA GLN A 30 -9.34 5.25 6.08
C GLN A 30 -7.83 5.05 5.92
N ARG A 31 -7.45 4.08 5.09
CA ARG A 31 -6.04 3.75 4.85
C ARG A 31 -5.76 3.74 3.37
N LEU A 32 -4.73 4.47 2.96
CA LEU A 32 -4.18 4.43 1.62
C LEU A 32 -2.77 3.86 1.70
N GLY A 33 -2.46 2.91 0.83
CA GLY A 33 -1.18 2.23 0.78
C GLY A 33 -0.64 2.18 -0.64
N ALA A 34 0.66 2.35 -0.78
CA ALA A 34 1.41 2.06 -1.98
C ALA A 34 2.61 1.20 -1.61
N LYS A 35 2.84 0.12 -2.33
CA LYS A 35 3.94 -0.81 -2.14
C LYS A 35 4.65 -1.01 -3.46
N LEU A 36 5.95 -0.79 -3.49
CA LEU A 36 6.81 -1.08 -4.62
C LEU A 36 7.83 -2.14 -4.18
N VAL A 37 7.87 -3.24 -4.91
CA VAL A 37 8.85 -4.31 -4.75
C VAL A 37 9.77 -4.26 -5.95
N GLN A 38 11.06 -4.01 -5.71
CA GLN A 38 12.09 -4.08 -6.72
C GLN A 38 13.02 -5.25 -6.42
N PRO A 39 12.88 -6.35 -7.18
CA PRO A 39 13.81 -7.45 -7.05
C PRO A 39 15.16 -7.08 -7.68
N TYR A 40 16.22 -7.70 -7.18
CA TYR A 40 17.58 -7.62 -7.73
C TYR A 40 18.19 -6.21 -7.78
N LEU A 41 17.93 -5.36 -6.79
CA LEU A 41 18.47 -3.99 -6.78
C LEU A 41 20.02 -3.97 -6.79
N PHE A 42 20.64 -4.89 -6.06
CA PHE A 42 22.10 -5.05 -5.99
C PHE A 42 22.48 -6.54 -5.92
N GLY A 43 22.28 -7.26 -7.03
CA GLY A 43 22.58 -8.69 -7.13
C GLY A 43 21.34 -9.58 -6.95
N ARG A 44 21.50 -10.88 -7.18
CA ARG A 44 20.39 -11.83 -7.35
C ARG A 44 19.58 -12.10 -6.06
N ASP A 45 20.10 -11.74 -4.90
CA ASP A 45 19.52 -12.12 -3.60
C ASP A 45 19.00 -10.93 -2.78
N MET A 46 18.95 -9.73 -3.36
CA MET A 46 18.49 -8.54 -2.66
C MET A 46 17.26 -7.91 -3.31
N ASP A 47 16.14 -8.03 -2.59
CA ASP A 47 14.89 -7.38 -2.91
C ASP A 47 14.73 -6.09 -2.10
N PHE A 48 14.46 -4.99 -2.79
CA PHE A 48 14.16 -3.72 -2.18
C PHE A 48 12.65 -3.55 -2.11
N VAL A 49 12.11 -3.45 -0.90
CA VAL A 49 10.68 -3.25 -0.66
C VAL A 49 10.48 -1.86 -0.06
N SER A 50 9.75 -1.01 -0.78
CA SER A 50 9.31 0.29 -0.29
C SER A 50 7.81 0.25 -0.06
N THR A 51 7.39 0.59 1.15
CA THR A 51 5.97 0.66 1.51
C THR A 51 5.67 2.03 2.09
N LEU A 52 4.70 2.70 1.49
CA LEU A 52 4.14 3.95 1.96
C LEU A 52 2.70 3.69 2.35
N ALA A 53 2.34 4.03 3.58
CA ALA A 53 0.96 3.94 4.03
C ALA A 53 0.61 5.19 4.82
N THR A 54 -0.56 5.73 4.55
CA THR A 54 -1.19 6.75 5.37
C THR A 54 -2.48 6.16 5.92
N GLU A 55 -2.69 6.36 7.21
CA GLU A 55 -3.84 5.86 7.93
C GLU A 55 -4.43 7.00 8.75
N ARG A 56 -5.75 7.11 8.66
CA ARG A 56 -6.54 8.05 9.43
C ARG A 56 -7.64 7.28 10.12
N ASP A 57 -7.58 7.31 11.45
CA ASP A 57 -8.63 6.80 12.31
C ASP A 57 -9.45 7.98 12.83
N ASP A 58 -10.73 8.02 12.47
CA ASP A 58 -11.69 8.91 13.09
C ASP A 58 -12.28 8.17 14.31
N PHE A 59 -11.64 8.38 15.47
CA PHE A 59 -12.25 8.02 16.74
C PHE A 59 -13.33 9.05 17.08
N PRO A 60 -14.59 8.65 17.36
CA PRO A 60 -15.58 9.57 17.86
C PRO A 60 -15.14 10.05 19.25
N SER A 61 -14.47 11.20 19.33
CA SER A 61 -14.23 11.91 20.58
C SER A 61 -15.56 12.50 21.03
N TYR A 62 -16.22 11.85 21.99
CA TYR A 62 -17.29 12.48 22.77
C TYR A 62 -16.66 13.59 23.61
N THR A 63 -16.68 14.83 23.12
CA THR A 63 -16.48 15.99 24.00
C THR A 63 -17.77 16.19 24.77
N SER A 64 -17.69 15.93 26.08
CA SER A 64 -18.71 16.21 27.10
C SER A 64 -18.89 17.71 27.33
#